data_AF-A0A842YB84-F1
#
_entry.id   AF-A0A842YB84-F1
#
_cell.length_a   1.000
_cell.length_b   1.000
_cell.length_c   1.000
_cell.angle_alpha   90.00
_cell.angle_beta   90.00
_cell.angle_gamma   90.00
#
_symmetry.space_group_name_H-M   'P 1'
#
loop_
_entity.id
_entity.type
_entity.pdbx_description
1 polymer ?
#
loop_
_entity_poly.entity_id
_entity_poly.type
_entity_poly.pdbx_seq_one_letter_code
_entity_poly.pdbx_strand_id
1 'polypeptide(L)'
;MSSENDLYVAWLYIEPASLNWGNIELSKSFDGGVTFQESQFINSDGNYSTAAPGKITLPVIRFDQHDRLYVLWADGFDEGQNSFDVYLRYSDDYGDTWSERLRVNPTVQGDQWNPEMIIGTDGRLHIIYYDEQDGSYRPYYRTLTFTGDEYDSPVFGTPIPITDSLTSSSFTRPGEYMGIQLDSDGVPHIAWSDGRNDEMDIYYAHGIVETASSLEPVIILAGASVIASVILIVCVVLYIRKHQRVNVTN
;
A
#
# COMPACT_ATOMS: atom_id res chain seq x y z
N MET A 1 -4.10 8.67 -28.94
CA MET A 1 -2.90 9.53 -28.95
C MET A 1 -1.93 8.88 -27.97
N SER A 2 -0.64 8.82 -28.25
CA SER A 2 0.32 8.19 -27.33
C SER A 2 0.51 9.10 -26.12
N SER A 3 0.18 8.59 -24.93
CA SER A 3 0.29 9.24 -23.62
C SER A 3 1.73 9.47 -23.14
N GLU A 4 2.74 9.22 -23.99
CA GLU A 4 4.17 9.23 -23.61
C GLU A 4 4.68 10.57 -23.06
N ASN A 5 3.94 11.67 -23.22
CA ASN A 5 4.31 12.99 -22.69
C ASN A 5 3.22 13.64 -21.82
N ASP A 6 2.20 12.89 -21.44
CA ASP A 6 1.11 13.42 -20.63
C ASP A 6 1.58 13.53 -19.17
N LEU A 7 1.39 14.69 -18.55
CA LEU A 7 1.76 14.92 -17.16
C LEU A 7 0.52 15.03 -16.28
N TYR A 8 0.56 14.35 -15.15
CA TYR A 8 -0.48 14.36 -14.13
C TYR A 8 0.14 14.91 -12.86
N VAL A 9 -0.48 15.93 -12.28
CA VAL A 9 -0.03 16.55 -11.04
C VAL A 9 -1.20 16.57 -10.07
N ALA A 10 -1.00 15.97 -8.89
CA ALA A 10 -1.96 16.01 -7.81
C ALA A 10 -1.40 16.80 -6.63
N TRP A 11 -2.24 17.58 -5.97
CA TRP A 11 -1.84 18.38 -4.81
C TRP A 11 -2.95 18.52 -3.79
N LEU A 12 -2.56 18.84 -2.55
CA LEU A 12 -3.47 19.29 -1.51
C LEU A 12 -3.89 20.73 -1.78
N TYR A 13 -5.18 20.95 -1.96
CA TYR A 13 -5.81 22.26 -2.00
C TYR A 13 -6.50 22.54 -0.65
N ILE A 14 -5.99 23.50 0.11
CA ILE A 14 -6.63 23.94 1.35
C ILE A 14 -7.63 25.06 1.06
N GLU A 15 -8.88 24.88 1.48
CA GLU A 15 -9.89 25.91 1.31
C GLU A 15 -9.55 27.13 2.19
N PRO A 16 -9.44 28.34 1.61
CA PRO A 16 -9.03 29.53 2.37
C PRO A 16 -9.94 29.87 3.55
N ALA A 17 -11.22 29.46 3.49
CA ALA A 17 -12.21 29.74 4.52
C ALA A 17 -12.20 28.74 5.69
N SER A 18 -11.69 27.52 5.49
CA SER A 18 -11.66 26.47 6.52
C SER A 18 -10.36 26.45 7.33
N LEU A 19 -9.29 27.06 6.78
CA LEU A 19 -7.91 27.15 7.25
C LEU A 19 -7.19 25.82 7.54
N ASN A 20 -7.89 24.69 7.60
CA ASN A 20 -7.33 23.37 7.90
C ASN A 20 -7.96 22.24 7.08
N TRP A 21 -9.00 22.49 6.31
CA TRP A 21 -9.72 21.45 5.57
C TRP A 21 -9.66 21.73 4.07
N GLY A 22 -9.23 20.74 3.32
CA GLY A 22 -9.07 20.82 1.88
C GLY A 22 -9.55 19.59 1.12
N ASN A 23 -9.26 19.66 -0.16
CA ASN A 23 -9.44 18.58 -1.10
C ASN A 23 -8.10 18.24 -1.75
N ILE A 24 -8.07 17.13 -2.47
CA ILE A 24 -6.98 16.77 -3.37
C ILE A 24 -7.44 17.09 -4.78
N GLU A 25 -6.65 17.90 -5.46
CA GLU A 25 -6.88 18.26 -6.85
C GLU A 25 -5.96 17.48 -7.78
N LEU A 26 -6.44 17.21 -8.99
CA LEU A 26 -5.65 16.70 -10.10
C LEU A 26 -5.74 17.69 -11.27
N SER A 27 -4.60 17.99 -11.89
CA SER A 27 -4.55 18.62 -13.21
C SER A 27 -3.63 17.86 -14.15
N LYS A 28 -3.89 18.03 -15.45
CA LYS A 28 -3.33 17.26 -16.55
C LYS A 28 -2.72 18.18 -17.58
N SER A 29 -1.60 17.78 -18.17
CA SER A 29 -0.97 18.47 -19.28
C SER A 29 -0.72 17.48 -20.41
N PHE A 30 -1.07 17.89 -21.63
CA PHE A 30 -0.91 17.11 -22.86
C PHE A 30 0.15 17.71 -23.80
N ASP A 31 0.91 18.70 -23.32
CA ASP A 31 1.93 19.44 -24.07
C ASP A 31 3.29 19.45 -23.34
N GLY A 32 3.55 18.43 -22.51
CA GLY A 32 4.81 18.29 -21.78
C GLY A 32 4.96 19.29 -20.63
N GLY A 33 3.86 19.76 -20.05
CA GLY A 33 3.85 20.65 -18.89
C GLY A 33 3.88 22.14 -19.25
N VAL A 34 3.64 22.52 -20.52
CA VAL A 34 3.59 23.92 -20.93
C VAL A 34 2.27 24.55 -20.49
N THR A 35 1.16 23.83 -20.66
CA THR A 35 -0.15 24.21 -20.15
C THR A 35 -0.79 23.07 -19.38
N PHE A 36 -1.60 23.46 -18.38
CA PHE A 36 -2.36 22.55 -17.55
C PHE A 36 -3.85 22.84 -17.72
N GLN A 37 -4.65 21.77 -17.77
CA GLN A 37 -6.09 21.88 -17.78
C GLN A 37 -6.64 22.43 -16.46
N GLU A 38 -7.92 22.80 -16.46
CA GLU A 38 -8.64 23.08 -15.22
C GLU A 38 -8.56 21.85 -14.29
N SER A 39 -8.28 22.10 -13.01
CA SER A 39 -8.16 21.05 -12.01
C SER A 39 -9.53 20.52 -11.59
N GLN A 40 -9.53 19.29 -11.10
CA GLN A 40 -10.72 18.64 -10.56
C GLN A 40 -10.40 17.95 -9.23
N PHE A 41 -11.40 17.86 -8.36
CA PHE A 41 -11.27 17.14 -7.09
C PHE A 41 -11.26 15.63 -7.31
N ILE A 42 -10.25 14.96 -6.76
CA ILE A 42 -10.18 13.50 -6.69
C ILE A 42 -11.16 12.97 -5.64
N ASN A 43 -11.36 13.75 -4.57
CA ASN A 43 -12.17 13.43 -3.41
C ASN A 43 -13.45 14.29 -3.37
N SER A 44 -14.21 14.31 -4.48
CA SER A 44 -15.45 15.09 -4.61
C SER A 44 -16.59 14.70 -3.65
N ASP A 45 -16.39 13.63 -2.89
CA ASP A 45 -17.26 13.11 -1.85
C ASP A 45 -17.12 13.84 -0.49
N GLY A 46 -16.18 14.78 -0.35
CA GLY A 46 -16.19 15.77 0.73
C GLY A 46 -14.81 16.31 1.13
N ASN A 47 -14.84 17.38 1.91
CA ASN A 47 -13.65 18.13 2.34
C ASN A 47 -13.08 17.53 3.64
N TYR A 48 -12.11 16.63 3.49
CA TYR A 48 -11.53 15.85 4.59
C TYR A 48 -10.01 15.97 4.70
N SER A 49 -9.36 16.52 3.67
CA SER A 49 -7.90 16.62 3.61
C SER A 49 -7.39 17.73 4.53
N THR A 50 -6.18 17.64 5.05
CA THR A 50 -5.65 18.66 5.97
C THR A 50 -4.17 18.97 5.77
N ALA A 51 -3.76 20.15 6.23
CA ALA A 51 -2.37 20.58 6.33
C ALA A 51 -1.93 20.78 7.80
N ALA A 52 -2.38 19.92 8.72
CA ALA A 52 -2.05 20.04 10.14
C ALA A 52 -0.56 19.69 10.41
N PRO A 53 0.07 20.32 11.44
CA PRO A 53 1.40 19.92 11.88
C PRO A 53 1.43 18.42 12.24
N GLY A 54 2.45 17.70 11.77
CA GLY A 54 2.55 16.26 12.01
C GLY A 54 1.75 15.35 11.07
N LYS A 55 0.64 15.81 10.49
CA LYS A 55 -0.27 15.00 9.65
C LYS A 55 -0.80 15.83 8.49
N ILE A 56 -0.21 15.66 7.29
CA ILE A 56 -0.59 16.37 6.06
C ILE A 56 -1.08 15.37 5.03
N THR A 57 -2.16 15.69 4.35
CA THR A 57 -2.63 14.93 3.20
C THR A 57 -1.71 15.18 2.02
N LEU A 58 -0.91 14.17 1.66
CA LEU A 58 -0.02 14.19 0.50
C LEU A 58 -0.45 13.09 -0.47
N PRO A 59 -0.92 13.43 -1.69
CA PRO A 59 -1.31 12.43 -2.66
C PRO A 59 -0.09 11.76 -3.30
N VAL A 60 -0.16 10.44 -3.43
CA VAL A 60 0.74 9.62 -4.23
C VAL A 60 -0.04 9.13 -5.43
N ILE A 61 0.47 9.38 -6.64
CA ILE A 61 -0.17 8.96 -7.89
C ILE A 61 0.71 8.00 -8.68
N ARG A 62 0.13 6.94 -9.26
CA ARG A 62 0.84 5.97 -10.11
C ARG A 62 -0.10 5.46 -11.21
N PHE A 63 0.44 5.26 -12.40
CA PHE A 63 -0.22 4.49 -13.45
C PHE A 63 0.24 3.03 -13.40
N ASP A 64 -0.66 2.10 -13.63
CA ASP A 64 -0.29 0.70 -13.91
C ASP A 64 -0.01 0.48 -15.41
N GLN A 65 0.34 -0.75 -15.76
CA GLN A 65 0.61 -1.18 -17.14
C GLN A 65 -0.62 -1.16 -18.08
N HIS A 66 -1.82 -0.89 -17.56
CA HIS A 66 -3.07 -0.79 -18.31
C HIS A 66 -3.62 0.65 -18.33
N ASP A 67 -2.79 1.64 -18.00
CA ASP A 67 -3.14 3.05 -17.93
C ASP A 67 -4.20 3.40 -16.86
N ARG A 68 -4.43 2.52 -15.88
CA ARG A 68 -5.25 2.86 -14.71
C ARG A 68 -4.46 3.77 -13.78
N LEU A 69 -5.04 4.93 -13.46
CA LEU A 69 -4.48 5.89 -12.52
C LEU A 69 -4.92 5.56 -11.10
N TYR A 70 -3.97 5.30 -10.22
CA TYR A 70 -4.19 5.16 -8.78
C TYR A 70 -3.79 6.44 -8.05
N VAL A 71 -4.59 6.83 -7.06
CA VAL A 71 -4.28 7.91 -6.12
C VAL A 71 -4.43 7.37 -4.70
N LEU A 72 -3.40 7.58 -3.88
CA LEU A 72 -3.30 7.13 -2.49
C LEU A 72 -2.99 8.33 -1.60
N TRP A 73 -3.67 8.45 -0.46
CA TRP A 73 -3.46 9.55 0.48
C TRP A 73 -3.93 9.18 1.87
N ALA A 74 -3.66 10.03 2.85
CA ALA A 74 -4.26 9.93 4.18
C ALA A 74 -5.11 11.17 4.47
N ASP A 75 -6.33 10.96 4.96
CA ASP A 75 -7.23 12.02 5.40
C ASP A 75 -8.25 11.55 6.45
N GLY A 76 -9.08 12.47 6.95
CA GLY A 76 -10.06 12.20 8.01
C GLY A 76 -11.48 11.93 7.50
N PHE A 77 -11.63 11.17 6.41
CA PHE A 77 -12.92 10.94 5.74
C PHE A 77 -13.99 10.31 6.63
N ASP A 78 -13.66 9.29 7.42
CA ASP A 78 -14.63 8.61 8.29
C ASP A 78 -14.97 9.47 9.53
N GLU A 79 -15.89 10.43 9.33
CA GLU A 79 -16.40 11.33 10.36
C GLU A 79 -16.88 10.56 11.61
N GLY A 80 -16.31 10.89 12.77
CA GLY A 80 -16.67 10.29 14.06
C GLY A 80 -15.68 9.25 14.60
N GLN A 81 -14.70 8.82 13.81
CA GLN A 81 -13.63 7.94 14.28
C GLN A 81 -12.43 8.71 14.84
N ASN A 82 -12.34 10.01 14.51
CA ASN A 82 -11.25 10.90 14.94
C ASN A 82 -9.87 10.28 14.63
N SER A 83 -9.75 9.74 13.43
CA SER A 83 -8.56 9.07 12.89
C SER A 83 -8.31 9.55 11.47
N PHE A 84 -7.04 9.71 11.12
CA PHE A 84 -6.56 9.69 9.76
C PHE A 84 -6.50 8.25 9.30
N ASP A 85 -7.03 7.98 8.12
CA ASP A 85 -6.93 6.68 7.50
C ASP A 85 -6.31 6.83 6.11
N VAL A 86 -5.71 5.75 5.62
CA VAL A 86 -5.13 5.70 4.28
C VAL A 86 -6.22 5.27 3.30
N TYR A 87 -6.50 6.11 2.32
CA TYR A 87 -7.50 5.87 1.29
C TYR A 87 -6.88 5.81 -0.09
N LEU A 88 -7.50 4.99 -0.94
CA LEU A 88 -7.17 4.85 -2.34
C LEU A 88 -8.41 5.06 -3.20
N ARG A 89 -8.22 5.71 -4.35
CA ARG A 89 -9.15 5.72 -5.49
C ARG A 89 -8.38 5.37 -6.75
N TYR A 90 -9.09 4.83 -7.73
CA TYR A 90 -8.55 4.63 -9.07
C TYR A 90 -9.44 5.23 -10.15
N SER A 91 -8.87 5.46 -11.33
CA SER A 91 -9.55 5.96 -12.52
C SER A 91 -9.08 5.18 -13.75
N ASP A 92 -10.05 4.74 -14.55
CA ASP A 92 -9.83 4.03 -15.83
C ASP A 92 -9.93 4.97 -17.04
N ASP A 93 -10.17 6.26 -16.80
CA ASP A 93 -10.37 7.30 -17.81
C ASP A 93 -9.48 8.52 -17.53
N TYR A 94 -8.25 8.26 -17.08
CA TYR A 94 -7.22 9.29 -16.92
C TYR A 94 -7.65 10.44 -15.99
N GLY A 95 -8.30 10.09 -14.90
CA GLY A 95 -8.75 10.99 -13.84
C GLY A 95 -10.05 11.75 -14.12
N ASP A 96 -10.80 11.43 -15.19
CA ASP A 96 -12.09 12.07 -15.48
C ASP A 96 -13.20 11.58 -14.54
N THR A 97 -13.18 10.30 -14.18
CA THR A 97 -14.03 9.70 -13.15
C THR A 97 -13.21 8.85 -12.20
N TRP A 98 -13.75 8.64 -10.99
CA TRP A 98 -13.05 7.95 -9.91
C TRP A 98 -13.92 6.85 -9.32
N SER A 99 -13.27 5.77 -8.91
CA SER A 99 -13.87 4.72 -8.09
C SER A 99 -14.39 5.27 -6.76
N GLU A 100 -15.17 4.48 -6.05
CA GLU A 100 -15.40 4.72 -4.62
C GLU A 100 -14.07 4.69 -3.83
N ARG A 101 -14.05 5.35 -2.67
CA ARG A 101 -12.88 5.27 -1.77
C ARG A 101 -12.72 3.87 -1.22
N LEU A 102 -11.48 3.40 -1.19
CA LEU A 102 -11.07 2.17 -0.55
C LEU A 102 -10.16 2.49 0.63
N ARG A 103 -10.57 2.16 1.85
CA ARG A 103 -9.69 2.26 3.02
C ARG A 103 -8.66 1.13 2.98
N VAL A 104 -7.38 1.51 3.00
CA VAL A 104 -6.25 0.61 2.85
C VAL A 104 -5.83 -0.01 4.19
N ASN A 105 -5.99 0.67 5.30
CA ASN A 105 -5.73 0.13 6.64
C ASN A 105 -6.99 -0.55 7.22
N PRO A 106 -6.84 -1.65 8.00
CA PRO A 106 -7.99 -2.33 8.59
C PRO A 106 -8.40 -1.76 9.94
N THR A 107 -7.45 -1.25 10.73
CA THR A 107 -7.68 -0.59 12.02
C THR A 107 -8.08 0.84 11.78
N VAL A 108 -8.82 1.42 12.72
CA VAL A 108 -9.25 2.82 12.72
C VAL A 108 -9.00 3.49 14.07
N GLN A 109 -8.28 2.77 14.93
CA GLN A 109 -7.83 3.30 16.21
C GLN A 109 -6.43 3.87 16.01
N GLY A 110 -6.25 5.14 16.40
CA GLY A 110 -5.02 5.86 16.13
C GLY A 110 -4.87 6.15 14.64
N ASP A 111 -4.03 7.12 14.30
CA ASP A 111 -3.92 7.58 12.93
C ASP A 111 -3.12 6.62 12.04
N GLN A 112 -3.44 6.59 10.75
CA GLN A 112 -2.64 5.98 9.69
C GLN A 112 -2.30 7.04 8.64
N TRP A 113 -1.01 7.24 8.37
CA TRP A 113 -0.56 8.39 7.57
C TRP A 113 0.74 8.16 6.78
N ASN A 114 1.12 9.18 6.01
CA ASN A 114 2.25 9.21 5.08
C ASN A 114 2.33 7.95 4.21
N PRO A 115 1.28 7.62 3.46
CA PRO A 115 1.33 6.44 2.64
C PRO A 115 2.26 6.64 1.44
N GLU A 116 2.84 5.54 0.96
CA GLU A 116 3.57 5.48 -0.31
C GLU A 116 3.21 4.16 -1.03
N MET A 117 3.19 4.17 -2.36
CA MET A 117 2.93 2.98 -3.16
C MET A 117 3.85 2.81 -4.37
N ILE A 118 4.07 1.55 -4.71
CA ILE A 118 4.61 1.11 -5.99
C ILE A 118 3.75 -0.02 -6.56
N ILE A 119 3.69 -0.11 -7.88
CA ILE A 119 2.94 -1.15 -8.59
C ILE A 119 3.95 -2.17 -9.14
N GLY A 120 3.78 -3.43 -8.76
CA GLY A 120 4.55 -4.54 -9.27
C GLY A 120 4.22 -4.84 -10.72
N THR A 121 5.13 -5.50 -11.44
CA THR A 121 4.89 -5.94 -12.83
C THR A 121 3.76 -6.96 -12.95
N ASP A 122 3.31 -7.54 -11.84
CA ASP A 122 2.14 -8.40 -11.74
C ASP A 122 0.82 -7.62 -11.52
N GLY A 123 0.87 -6.28 -11.49
CA GLY A 123 -0.27 -5.40 -11.22
C GLY A 123 -0.62 -5.25 -9.73
N ARG A 124 0.15 -5.86 -8.83
CA ARG A 124 -0.08 -5.73 -7.39
C ARG A 124 0.38 -4.37 -6.88
N LEU A 125 -0.44 -3.70 -6.09
CA LEU A 125 -0.05 -2.52 -5.35
C LEU A 125 0.67 -2.95 -4.07
N HIS A 126 1.85 -2.39 -3.86
CA HIS A 126 2.66 -2.54 -2.66
C HIS A 126 2.62 -1.21 -1.90
N ILE A 127 1.97 -1.21 -0.75
CA ILE A 127 1.63 0.00 -0.02
C ILE A 127 2.34 -0.02 1.34
N ILE A 128 2.93 1.11 1.71
CA ILE A 128 3.49 1.34 3.04
C ILE A 128 2.81 2.55 3.68
N TYR A 129 2.66 2.54 5.00
CA TYR A 129 2.09 3.66 5.77
C TYR A 129 2.53 3.56 7.23
N TYR A 130 2.51 4.67 7.98
CA TYR A 130 2.63 4.62 9.44
C TYR A 130 1.29 4.30 10.09
N ASP A 131 1.34 3.57 11.20
CA ASP A 131 0.18 3.23 12.02
C ASP A 131 0.49 3.57 13.49
N GLU A 132 -0.35 4.41 14.10
CA GLU A 132 -0.24 4.83 15.50
C GLU A 132 -1.03 3.91 16.42
N GLN A 133 -0.34 3.48 17.48
CA GLN A 133 -0.89 2.69 18.56
C GLN A 133 -0.39 3.24 19.90
N ASP A 134 -1.32 3.64 20.76
CA ASP A 134 -1.07 4.01 22.16
C ASP A 134 0.04 5.08 22.36
N GLY A 135 0.04 6.12 21.52
CA GLY A 135 1.00 7.24 21.60
C GLY A 135 2.38 6.90 21.03
N SER A 136 2.48 5.84 20.24
CA SER A 136 3.66 5.47 19.47
C SER A 136 3.23 5.02 18.08
N TYR A 137 4.17 4.87 17.15
CA TYR A 137 3.88 4.43 15.80
C TYR A 137 4.98 3.57 15.20
N ARG A 138 4.65 2.84 14.14
CA ARG A 138 5.60 2.10 13.31
C ARG A 138 5.07 1.96 11.89
N PRO A 139 5.94 1.75 10.89
CA PRO A 139 5.50 1.56 9.52
C PRO A 139 4.98 0.14 9.29
N TYR A 140 3.94 0.03 8.47
CA TYR A 140 3.32 -1.20 7.99
C TYR A 140 3.45 -1.31 6.48
N TYR A 141 3.47 -2.55 6.01
CA TYR A 141 3.40 -2.92 4.61
C TYR A 141 2.12 -3.71 4.36
N ARG A 142 1.45 -3.45 3.24
CA ARG A 142 0.24 -4.15 2.82
C ARG A 142 0.18 -4.24 1.30
N THR A 143 -0.40 -5.31 0.78
CA THR A 143 -0.68 -5.43 -0.66
C THR A 143 -2.15 -5.23 -0.98
N LEU A 144 -2.42 -4.78 -2.20
CA LEU A 144 -3.75 -4.72 -2.79
C LEU A 144 -3.68 -5.20 -4.24
N THR A 145 -4.55 -6.13 -4.62
CA THR A 145 -4.73 -6.57 -6.01
C THR A 145 -6.19 -6.39 -6.39
N PHE A 146 -6.47 -5.95 -7.60
CA PHE A 146 -7.83 -5.94 -8.14
C PHE A 146 -8.06 -7.21 -8.95
N THR A 147 -9.25 -7.79 -8.81
CA THR A 147 -9.64 -9.05 -9.44
C THR A 147 -11.03 -8.91 -10.06
N GLY A 148 -11.55 -9.98 -10.65
CA GLY A 148 -12.82 -9.96 -11.40
C GLY A 148 -12.61 -9.54 -12.85
N ASP A 149 -13.64 -9.76 -13.66
CA ASP A 149 -13.58 -9.53 -15.12
C ASP A 149 -13.42 -8.04 -15.46
N GLU A 150 -14.01 -7.16 -14.64
CA GLU A 150 -13.90 -5.70 -14.76
C GLU A 150 -12.72 -5.12 -13.94
N TYR A 151 -11.92 -5.99 -13.31
CA TYR A 151 -10.76 -5.61 -12.50
C TYR A 151 -11.10 -4.58 -11.41
N ASP A 152 -12.27 -4.67 -10.78
CA ASP A 152 -12.79 -3.70 -9.81
C ASP A 152 -12.89 -4.24 -8.38
N SER A 153 -12.61 -5.54 -8.18
CA SER A 153 -12.83 -6.22 -6.91
C SER A 153 -11.53 -6.25 -6.09
N PRO A 154 -11.40 -5.43 -5.03
CA PRO A 154 -10.16 -5.32 -4.27
C PRO A 154 -9.93 -6.54 -3.36
N VAL A 155 -8.73 -7.10 -3.42
CA VAL A 155 -8.24 -8.15 -2.53
C VAL A 155 -7.04 -7.60 -1.79
N PHE A 156 -7.24 -7.31 -0.50
CA PHE A 156 -6.17 -6.85 0.37
C PHE A 156 -5.41 -8.00 0.99
N GLY A 157 -4.09 -7.88 0.97
CA GLY A 157 -3.22 -8.70 1.79
C GLY A 157 -3.33 -8.40 3.28
N THR A 158 -2.71 -9.27 4.08
CA THR A 158 -2.60 -9.05 5.54
C THR A 158 -1.57 -7.96 5.81
N PRO A 159 -1.86 -6.93 6.63
CA PRO A 159 -0.86 -5.92 6.96
C PRO A 159 0.26 -6.52 7.82
N ILE A 160 1.49 -6.15 7.48
CA ILE A 160 2.70 -6.65 8.12
C ILE A 160 3.46 -5.47 8.72
N PRO A 161 3.75 -5.47 10.03
CA PRO A 161 4.63 -4.46 10.59
C PRO A 161 6.02 -4.61 9.97
N ILE A 162 6.59 -3.51 9.48
CA ILE A 162 7.94 -3.51 8.87
C ILE A 162 9.01 -3.68 9.96
N THR A 163 8.69 -3.30 11.21
CA THR A 163 9.56 -3.48 12.38
C THR A 163 8.74 -3.77 13.64
N ASP A 164 9.33 -4.48 14.59
CA ASP A 164 8.77 -4.68 15.93
C ASP A 164 9.00 -3.48 16.85
N SER A 165 9.92 -2.58 16.50
CA SER A 165 10.21 -1.38 17.28
C SER A 165 9.16 -0.29 17.06
N LEU A 166 8.88 0.47 18.12
CA LEU A 166 7.97 1.60 18.10
C LEU A 166 8.74 2.90 18.19
N THR A 167 8.27 3.92 17.48
CA THR A 167 8.69 5.32 17.64
C THR A 167 7.68 6.07 18.48
N SER A 168 8.11 6.80 19.51
CA SER A 168 7.22 7.67 20.29
C SER A 168 6.60 8.76 19.41
N SER A 169 5.31 9.06 19.61
CA SER A 169 4.62 10.14 18.88
C SER A 169 5.16 11.54 19.20
N SER A 170 6.01 11.69 20.22
CA SER A 170 6.77 12.92 20.47
C SER A 170 7.74 13.25 19.33
N PHE A 171 8.19 12.24 18.59
CA PHE A 171 9.02 12.41 17.41
C PHE A 171 8.12 12.76 16.22
N THR A 172 7.89 14.07 16.08
CA THR A 172 7.12 14.65 14.99
C THR A 172 8.08 15.22 13.93
N ARG A 173 8.07 14.64 12.73
CA ARG A 173 8.62 15.15 11.45
C ARG A 173 9.88 16.06 11.51
N PRO A 174 11.11 15.51 11.51
CA PRO A 174 12.26 16.26 10.97
C PRO A 174 12.46 16.04 9.46
N GLY A 175 11.82 15.03 8.85
CA GLY A 175 11.81 14.81 7.40
C GLY A 175 11.08 13.52 7.01
N GLU A 176 10.11 13.67 6.11
CA GLU A 176 9.10 12.65 5.74
C GLU A 176 9.64 11.65 4.73
N TYR A 177 10.65 10.89 5.14
CA TYR A 177 11.35 9.96 4.27
C TYR A 177 10.83 8.55 4.51
N MET A 178 9.75 8.17 3.83
CA MET A 178 9.48 6.76 3.59
C MET A 178 9.33 6.49 2.11
N GLY A 179 9.90 5.37 1.68
CA GLY A 179 9.94 4.99 0.29
C GLY A 179 9.96 3.48 0.16
N ILE A 180 9.25 2.97 -0.83
CA ILE A 180 9.28 1.57 -1.23
C ILE A 180 9.72 1.48 -2.69
N GLN A 181 10.56 0.49 -2.99
CA GLN A 181 10.92 0.07 -4.34
C GLN A 181 10.88 -1.46 -4.42
N LEU A 182 10.68 -2.00 -5.61
CA LEU A 182 10.75 -3.44 -5.85
C LEU A 182 12.05 -3.78 -6.58
N ASP A 183 12.69 -4.88 -6.21
CA ASP A 183 13.77 -5.45 -7.03
C ASP A 183 13.22 -6.20 -8.25
N SER A 184 14.11 -6.78 -9.06
CA SER A 184 13.75 -7.53 -10.26
C SER A 184 12.93 -8.80 -9.99
N ASP A 185 12.94 -9.29 -8.74
CA ASP A 185 12.17 -10.46 -8.31
C ASP A 185 10.82 -10.04 -7.66
N GLY A 186 10.51 -8.73 -7.65
CA GLY A 186 9.31 -8.17 -7.03
C GLY A 186 9.38 -8.09 -5.50
N VAL A 187 10.58 -8.21 -4.91
CA VAL A 187 10.76 -8.13 -3.46
C VAL A 187 10.77 -6.66 -3.04
N PRO A 188 10.02 -6.27 -1.99
CA PRO A 188 10.01 -4.89 -1.54
C PRO A 188 11.27 -4.53 -0.73
N HIS A 189 11.78 -3.34 -1.02
CA HIS A 189 12.86 -2.62 -0.35
C HIS A 189 12.29 -1.31 0.21
N ILE A 190 12.37 -1.12 1.52
CA ILE A 190 11.68 -0.04 2.22
C ILE A 190 12.67 0.71 3.09
N ALA A 191 12.69 2.04 2.96
CA ALA A 191 13.38 2.93 3.88
C ALA A 191 12.36 3.80 4.61
N TRP A 192 12.60 4.10 5.89
CA TRP A 192 11.70 4.92 6.71
C TRP A 192 12.45 5.68 7.81
N SER A 193 11.86 6.76 8.30
CA SER A 193 12.33 7.50 9.49
C SER A 193 11.82 6.85 10.78
N ASP A 194 12.66 6.70 11.80
CA ASP A 194 12.28 6.05 13.06
C ASP A 194 13.06 6.63 14.25
N GLY A 195 12.37 6.81 15.37
CA GLY A 195 12.89 7.41 16.60
C GLY A 195 13.05 6.44 17.77
N ARG A 196 13.08 5.12 17.52
CA ARG A 196 13.13 4.06 18.56
C ARG A 196 14.28 4.17 19.57
N ASN A 197 15.32 4.92 19.24
CA ASN A 197 16.55 5.12 20.03
C ASN A 197 16.66 6.53 20.61
N ASP A 198 15.53 7.23 20.79
CA ASP A 198 15.46 8.63 21.24
C ASP A 198 16.17 9.63 20.32
N GLU A 199 16.43 9.25 19.07
CA GLU A 199 16.99 10.06 17.99
C GLU A 199 16.34 9.63 16.67
N MET A 200 16.04 10.59 15.77
CA MET A 200 15.44 10.27 14.47
C MET A 200 16.50 9.84 13.47
N ASP A 201 16.45 8.58 13.07
CA ASP A 201 17.35 7.97 12.09
C ASP A 201 16.56 7.42 10.89
N ILE A 202 17.28 7.10 9.80
CA ILE A 202 16.73 6.37 8.66
C ILE A 202 17.06 4.89 8.79
N TYR A 203 16.03 4.06 8.72
CA TYR A 203 16.12 2.61 8.75
C TYR A 203 15.72 2.02 7.41
N TYR A 204 16.11 0.77 7.21
CA TYR A 204 15.86 0.03 5.98
C TYR A 204 15.54 -1.44 6.26
N ALA A 205 14.62 -2.00 5.47
CA ALA A 205 14.22 -3.39 5.48
C ALA A 205 13.92 -3.85 4.05
N HIS A 206 14.08 -5.15 3.81
CA HIS A 206 13.70 -5.78 2.54
C HIS A 206 13.20 -7.19 2.79
N GLY A 207 12.61 -7.82 1.78
CA GLY A 207 12.15 -9.22 1.92
C GLY A 207 10.86 -9.37 2.71
N ILE A 208 10.08 -8.28 2.84
CA ILE A 208 8.78 -8.31 3.49
C ILE A 208 7.81 -9.02 2.56
N VAL A 209 7.57 -10.29 2.85
CA VAL A 209 6.63 -11.11 2.10
C VAL A 209 5.46 -11.42 3.01
N GLU A 210 4.25 -11.35 2.45
CA GLU A 210 3.14 -12.10 3.00
C GLU A 210 3.56 -13.56 3.00
N THR A 211 4.01 -14.05 4.16
CA THR A 211 4.08 -15.48 4.36
C THR A 211 2.66 -15.94 4.12
N ALA A 212 2.44 -16.63 3.01
CA ALA A 212 1.15 -17.20 2.67
C ALA A 212 0.73 -18.09 3.85
N SER A 213 -0.06 -17.54 4.76
CA SER A 213 -0.77 -18.26 5.79
C SER A 213 -1.98 -18.91 5.12
N SER A 214 -1.69 -19.81 4.18
CA SER A 214 -2.62 -20.77 3.58
C SER A 214 -1.87 -21.84 2.80
N LEU A 215 -0.82 -22.42 3.42
CA LEU A 215 -0.58 -23.84 3.12
C LEU A 215 -1.65 -24.63 3.87
N GLU A 216 -2.78 -24.85 3.21
CA GLU A 216 -3.75 -25.89 3.59
C GLU A 216 -2.95 -27.19 3.82
N PRO A 217 -2.97 -27.78 5.03
CA PRO A 217 -2.39 -29.10 5.22
C PRO A 217 -3.23 -30.09 4.42
N VAL A 218 -2.68 -30.63 3.33
CA VAL A 218 -3.28 -31.80 2.68
C VAL A 218 -3.09 -33.00 3.59
N ILE A 219 -4.11 -33.30 4.41
CA ILE A 219 -4.19 -34.54 5.17
C ILE A 219 -4.54 -35.67 4.19
N ILE A 220 -3.58 -36.53 3.88
CA ILE A 220 -3.86 -37.81 3.23
C ILE A 220 -4.01 -38.87 4.33
N LEU A 221 -5.22 -39.37 4.52
CA LEU A 221 -5.48 -40.54 5.38
C LEU A 221 -4.78 -41.76 4.78
N ALA A 222 -3.80 -42.31 5.49
CA ALA A 222 -3.22 -43.61 5.18
C ALA A 222 -4.12 -44.73 5.75
N GLY A 223 -4.57 -45.63 4.89
CA GLY A 223 -5.26 -46.86 5.33
C GLY A 223 -4.30 -47.81 6.04
N ALA A 224 -4.70 -48.29 7.22
CA ALA A 224 -3.97 -49.34 7.92
C ALA A 224 -4.38 -50.73 7.40
N SER A 225 -3.41 -51.60 7.12
CA SER A 225 -3.64 -53.04 7.02
C SER A 225 -2.79 -53.77 8.06
N VAL A 226 -3.44 -54.64 8.84
CA VAL A 226 -2.80 -55.42 9.91
C VAL A 226 -2.16 -56.67 9.31
N ILE A 227 -0.86 -56.87 9.56
CA ILE A 227 -0.23 -58.19 9.46
C ILE A 227 0.57 -58.43 10.75
N ALA A 228 0.13 -59.44 11.51
CA ALA A 228 0.82 -60.08 12.64
C ALA A 228 1.71 -59.18 13.54
N SER A 229 1.10 -58.67 14.60
CA SER A 229 1.70 -58.28 15.90
C SER A 229 2.87 -57.28 15.96
N VAL A 230 3.26 -56.60 14.88
CA VAL A 230 4.20 -55.46 14.92
C VAL A 230 3.69 -54.30 14.05
N ILE A 231 3.45 -53.12 14.65
CA ILE A 231 3.12 -51.91 13.91
C ILE A 231 4.44 -51.24 13.49
N LEU A 232 4.75 -51.28 12.20
CA LEU A 232 5.80 -50.47 11.61
C LEU A 232 5.17 -49.19 11.04
N ILE A 233 5.37 -48.05 11.70
CA ILE A 233 5.01 -46.74 11.15
C ILE A 233 6.22 -46.24 10.36
N VAL A 234 6.13 -46.29 9.03
CA VAL A 234 7.10 -45.62 8.16
C VAL A 234 6.49 -44.31 7.70
N CYS A 235 6.90 -43.21 8.33
CA CYS A 235 6.61 -41.86 7.83
C CYS A 235 7.70 -41.48 6.83
N VAL A 236 7.37 -41.49 5.54
CA VAL A 236 8.21 -40.86 4.51
C VAL A 236 7.66 -39.46 4.26
N VAL A 237 8.39 -38.44 4.70
CA VAL A 237 8.11 -37.04 4.36
C VAL A 237 8.91 -36.70 3.11
N LEU A 238 8.22 -36.51 1.98
CA LEU A 238 8.84 -36.00 0.76
C LEU A 238 8.47 -34.53 0.58
N TYR A 239 9.48 -33.67 0.60
CA TYR A 239 9.36 -32.27 0.22
C TYR A 239 9.84 -32.11 -1.23
N ILE A 240 8.95 -31.76 -2.15
CA ILE A 240 9.32 -31.46 -3.53
C ILE A 240 9.16 -29.96 -3.75
N ARG A 241 10.28 -29.22 -3.66
CA ARG A 241 10.35 -27.83 -4.13
C ARG A 241 10.36 -27.85 -5.65
N LYS A 242 9.28 -27.37 -6.27
CA LYS A 242 9.24 -27.24 -7.73
C LYS A 242 10.08 -26.02 -8.13
N HIS A 243 11.37 -26.22 -8.37
CA HIS A 243 12.15 -25.21 -9.10
C HIS A 243 11.68 -25.21 -10.54
N GLN A 244 11.08 -24.12 -11.00
CA GLN A 244 10.99 -23.86 -12.44
C GLN A 244 12.43 -23.76 -12.94
N ARG A 245 12.89 -24.76 -13.70
CA ARG A 245 14.12 -24.63 -14.47
C ARG A 245 13.85 -23.61 -15.56
N VAL A 246 14.35 -22.39 -15.38
CA VAL A 246 14.63 -21.49 -16.50
C VAL A 246 15.75 -22.16 -17.28
N ASN A 247 15.43 -22.71 -18.44
CA ASN A 247 16.47 -23.11 -19.38
C ASN A 247 17.05 -21.82 -19.98
N VAL A 248 18.14 -21.35 -19.37
CA VAL A 248 19.00 -20.27 -19.92
C VAL A 248 19.90 -20.89 -21.00
N THR A 249 19.53 -20.56 -22.25
CA THR A 249 20.34 -20.29 -23.46
C THR A 249 21.44 -21.26 -23.92
N ASN A 250 21.40 -21.62 -25.21
CA ASN A 250 22.22 -21.00 -26.26
C ASN A 250 21.78 -21.48 -27.66
#